data_AF-A0AB37XMM0-F1
#
_entry.id   AF-A0AB37XMM0-F1
#
_cell.length_a   1.000
_cell.length_b   1.000
_cell.length_c   1.000
_cell.angle_alpha   90.00
_cell.angle_beta   90.00
_cell.angle_gamma   90.00
#
_symmetry.space_group_name_H-M   'P 1'
#
loop_
_entity.id
_entity.type
_entity.pdbx_description
1 polymer ?
#
loop_
_entity_poly.entity_id
_entity_poly.type
_entity_poly.pdbx_seq_one_letter_code
_entity_poly.pdbx_strand_id
1 'polypeptide(L)'
;MEFLLLIVVAGLYYIIYLTAVMYSEKIVVLPIIIYAIVFVIIGITYIFIGDSYDQLTNFNVILYMGSLFYAWMAIRNLWNRPLLLKYKNITDSSSGIVNKSEYNSVESLRINIEIAKYKGIISLIVAIVLTVLMTLKSTPQITAETRDLII
;
A
#
# COMPACT_ATOMS: atom_id res chain seq x y z
N MET A 1 -0.39 -22.05 -4.30
CA MET A 1 -1.05 -20.74 -4.06
C MET A 1 -0.06 -19.66 -3.62
N GLU A 2 1.04 -20.00 -2.95
CA GLU A 2 2.06 -19.03 -2.50
C GLU A 2 2.65 -18.14 -3.60
N PHE A 3 3.00 -18.72 -4.77
CA PHE A 3 3.52 -17.94 -5.89
C PHE A 3 2.54 -16.89 -6.39
N LEU A 4 1.23 -17.20 -6.41
CA LEU A 4 0.19 -16.24 -6.78
C LEU A 4 0.13 -15.11 -5.75
N LEU A 5 0.15 -15.44 -4.46
CA LEU A 5 0.18 -14.43 -3.39
C LEU A 5 1.41 -13.53 -3.52
N LEU A 6 2.59 -14.10 -3.76
CA LEU A 6 3.83 -13.33 -3.95
C LEU A 6 3.73 -12.38 -5.14
N ILE A 7 3.23 -12.84 -6.28
CA ILE A 7 3.02 -12.01 -7.47
C ILE A 7 2.04 -10.88 -7.17
N VAL A 8 0.96 -11.15 -6.44
CA VAL A 8 -0.06 -10.13 -6.11
C VAL A 8 0.49 -9.11 -5.12
N VAL A 9 1.20 -9.57 -4.08
CA VAL A 9 1.83 -8.69 -3.08
C VAL A 9 2.92 -7.83 -3.71
N ALA A 10 3.71 -8.35 -4.65
CA ALA A 10 4.67 -7.56 -5.41
C ALA A 10 3.98 -6.63 -6.43
N GLY A 11 2.94 -7.12 -7.11
CA GLY A 11 2.17 -6.37 -8.11
C GLY A 11 1.43 -5.16 -7.53
N LEU A 12 1.01 -5.25 -6.26
CA LEU A 12 0.40 -4.15 -5.51
C LEU A 12 1.26 -2.88 -5.54
N TYR A 13 2.59 -2.99 -5.60
CA TYR A 13 3.48 -1.85 -5.74
C TYR A 13 3.16 -1.06 -7.01
N TYR A 14 3.08 -1.73 -8.15
CA TYR A 14 2.77 -1.08 -9.43
C TYR A 14 1.34 -0.54 -9.46
N ILE A 15 0.39 -1.26 -8.87
CA ILE A 15 -1.00 -0.82 -8.76
C ILE A 15 -1.10 0.47 -7.95
N ILE A 16 -0.38 0.60 -6.84
CA ILE A 16 -0.35 1.82 -6.04
C ILE A 16 0.19 3.00 -6.85
N TYR A 17 1.23 2.79 -7.68
CA TYR A 17 1.75 3.86 -8.54
C TYR A 17 0.78 4.27 -9.63
N LEU A 18 0.17 3.31 -10.31
CA LEU A 18 -0.78 3.56 -11.40
C LEU A 18 -2.05 4.25 -10.88
N THR A 19 -2.62 3.75 -9.79
CA THR A 19 -3.82 4.35 -9.18
C THR A 19 -3.57 5.73 -8.57
N ALA A 20 -2.36 6.02 -8.11
CA ALA A 20 -1.99 7.36 -7.66
C ALA A 20 -2.03 8.39 -8.79
N VAL A 21 -1.59 8.00 -10.00
CA VAL A 21 -1.68 8.85 -11.19
C VAL A 21 -3.14 9.08 -11.56
N MET A 22 -3.94 8.00 -11.63
CA MET A 22 -5.39 8.10 -11.88
C MET A 22 -6.11 9.00 -10.88
N TYR A 23 -5.77 8.88 -9.59
CA TYR A 23 -6.33 9.72 -8.53
C TYR A 23 -5.97 11.19 -8.73
N SER A 24 -4.73 11.50 -9.13
CA SER A 24 -4.30 12.88 -9.43
C SER A 24 -5.02 13.48 -10.64
N GLU A 25 -5.43 12.64 -11.59
CA GLU A 25 -6.24 13.02 -12.75
C GLU A 25 -7.76 13.05 -12.42
N LYS A 26 -8.13 12.90 -11.14
CA LYS A 26 -9.53 12.85 -10.64
C LYS A 26 -10.34 11.64 -11.13
N ILE A 27 -9.67 10.60 -11.62
CA ILE A 27 -10.27 9.32 -11.99
C ILE A 27 -10.32 8.43 -10.75
N VAL A 28 -11.40 8.54 -9.96
CA VAL A 28 -11.48 7.87 -8.64
C VAL A 28 -12.13 6.47 -8.71
N VAL A 29 -13.05 6.24 -9.64
CA VAL A 29 -13.82 4.97 -9.72
C VAL A 29 -12.95 3.79 -10.14
N LEU A 30 -12.09 3.98 -11.14
CA LEU A 30 -11.26 2.91 -11.69
C LEU A 30 -10.26 2.34 -10.66
N PRO A 31 -9.53 3.15 -9.86
CA PRO A 31 -8.75 2.66 -8.74
C PRO A 31 -9.52 1.76 -7.77
N ILE A 32 -10.75 2.13 -7.41
CA ILE A 32 -11.57 1.34 -6.47
C ILE A 32 -11.84 -0.05 -7.04
N ILE A 33 -12.21 -0.14 -8.32
CA ILE A 33 -12.45 -1.41 -9.01
C ILE A 33 -11.18 -2.26 -9.02
N ILE A 34 -10.02 -1.66 -9.32
CA ILE A 34 -8.74 -2.37 -9.34
C ILE A 34 -8.42 -2.94 -7.95
N TYR A 35 -8.54 -2.14 -6.89
CA TYR A 35 -8.30 -2.61 -5.52
C TYR A 35 -9.29 -3.69 -5.08
N ALA A 36 -10.56 -3.61 -5.49
CA ALA A 36 -11.55 -4.64 -5.21
C ALA A 36 -11.16 -5.98 -5.86
N ILE A 37 -10.73 -5.97 -7.14
CA ILE A 37 -10.26 -7.18 -7.83
C ILE A 37 -9.04 -7.76 -7.12
N VAL A 38 -8.06 -6.92 -6.75
CA VAL A 38 -6.87 -7.38 -6.02
C VAL A 38 -7.25 -8.01 -4.68
N PHE A 39 -8.17 -7.40 -3.94
CA PHE A 39 -8.64 -7.93 -2.66
C PHE A 39 -9.34 -9.28 -2.82
N VAL A 40 -10.13 -9.47 -3.88
CA VAL A 40 -10.73 -10.77 -4.21
C VAL A 40 -9.66 -11.82 -4.50
N ILE A 41 -8.63 -11.49 -5.29
CA ILE A 41 -7.54 -12.42 -5.58
C ILE A 41 -6.79 -12.82 -4.30
N ILE A 42 -6.49 -11.85 -3.42
CA ILE A 42 -5.89 -12.12 -2.11
C ILE A 42 -6.82 -13.03 -1.28
N GLY A 43 -8.12 -12.76 -1.26
CA GLY A 43 -9.12 -13.60 -0.57
C GLY A 43 -9.15 -15.04 -1.09
N ILE A 44 -9.06 -15.25 -2.40
CA ILE A 44 -8.95 -16.58 -3.00
C ILE A 44 -7.67 -17.26 -2.52
N THR A 45 -6.52 -16.58 -2.58
CA THR A 45 -5.27 -17.17 -2.09
C THR A 45 -5.31 -17.52 -0.60
N TYR A 46 -6.02 -16.73 0.21
CA TYR A 46 -6.20 -16.95 1.65
C TYR A 46 -7.03 -18.20 1.97
N ILE A 47 -8.12 -18.41 1.23
CA ILE A 47 -9.03 -19.56 1.43
C ILE A 47 -8.38 -20.85 0.95
N PHE A 48 -7.63 -20.80 -0.16
CA PHE A 48 -7.06 -21.98 -0.83
C PHE A 48 -5.59 -22.28 -0.47
N ILE A 49 -4.98 -21.53 0.47
CA ILE A 49 -3.69 -21.93 1.04
C ILE A 49 -3.92 -23.22 1.85
N GLY A 50 -3.11 -24.25 1.61
CA GLY A 50 -3.26 -25.51 2.34
C GLY A 50 -2.73 -25.40 3.76
N ASP A 51 -3.11 -26.38 4.60
CA ASP A 51 -2.85 -26.34 6.04
C ASP A 51 -1.49 -26.93 6.43
N SER A 52 -0.63 -27.30 5.47
CA SER A 52 0.70 -27.81 5.81
C SER A 52 1.58 -26.71 6.39
N TYR A 53 2.47 -27.09 7.30
CA TYR A 53 3.36 -26.17 8.00
C TYR A 53 4.19 -25.31 7.04
N ASP A 54 4.76 -25.90 5.99
CA ASP A 54 5.56 -25.19 5.00
C ASP A 54 4.74 -24.16 4.22
N GLN A 55 3.51 -24.51 3.83
CA GLN A 55 2.63 -23.62 3.07
C GLN A 55 2.17 -22.43 3.93
N LEU A 56 1.85 -22.68 5.21
CA LEU A 56 1.49 -21.60 6.12
C LEU A 56 2.69 -20.71 6.45
N THR A 57 3.87 -21.31 6.67
CA THR A 57 5.10 -20.56 6.91
C THR A 57 5.41 -19.65 5.72
N ASN A 58 5.37 -20.16 4.49
CA ASN A 58 5.59 -19.37 3.29
C ASN A 58 4.55 -18.26 3.12
N PHE A 59 3.28 -18.56 3.38
CA PHE A 59 2.20 -17.57 3.38
C PHE A 59 2.48 -16.41 4.35
N ASN A 60 2.83 -16.74 5.60
CA ASN A 60 3.13 -15.76 6.64
C ASN A 60 4.37 -14.92 6.31
N VAL A 61 5.44 -15.55 5.78
CA VAL A 61 6.65 -14.84 5.36
C VAL A 61 6.34 -13.83 4.25
N ILE A 62 5.54 -14.22 3.25
CA ILE A 62 5.15 -13.31 2.16
C ILE A 62 4.35 -12.12 2.70
N LEU A 63 3.36 -12.36 3.56
CA LEU A 63 2.54 -11.30 4.15
C LEU A 63 3.36 -10.37 5.07
N TYR A 64 4.29 -10.93 5.85
CA TYR A 64 5.16 -10.17 6.74
C TYR A 64 6.13 -9.28 5.96
N MET A 65 6.81 -9.83 4.95
CA MET A 65 7.70 -9.05 4.09
C MET A 65 6.93 -7.97 3.33
N GLY A 66 5.73 -8.29 2.84
CA GLY A 66 4.83 -7.32 2.21
C GLY A 66 4.43 -6.21 3.18
N SER A 67 3.99 -6.54 4.40
CA SER A 67 3.55 -5.54 5.38
C SER A 67 4.67 -4.59 5.77
N LEU A 68 5.89 -5.09 6.00
CA LEU A 68 7.06 -4.27 6.28
C LEU A 68 7.40 -3.34 5.11
N PHE A 69 7.39 -3.86 3.88
CA PHE A 69 7.66 -3.06 2.69
C PHE A 69 6.64 -1.93 2.51
N TYR A 70 5.34 -2.24 2.66
CA TYR A 70 4.27 -1.24 2.52
C TYR A 70 4.23 -0.26 3.69
N ALA A 71 4.58 -0.67 4.92
CA ALA A 71 4.72 0.24 6.05
C ALA A 71 5.89 1.22 5.82
N TRP A 72 7.04 0.73 5.37
CA TRP A 72 8.17 1.58 4.98
C TRP A 72 7.80 2.55 3.85
N MET A 73 7.11 2.05 2.83
CA MET A 73 6.62 2.87 1.71
C MET A 73 5.62 3.94 2.19
N ALA A 74 4.74 3.62 3.13
CA ALA A 74 3.82 4.57 3.74
C ALA A 74 4.57 5.71 4.44
N ILE A 75 5.52 5.37 5.31
CA ILE A 75 6.36 6.34 6.03
C ILE A 75 7.10 7.24 5.02
N ARG A 76 7.76 6.64 4.03
CA ARG A 76 8.51 7.37 3.01
C ARG A 76 7.65 8.36 2.23
N ASN A 77 6.45 7.96 1.81
CA ASN A 77 5.56 8.80 1.00
C ASN A 77 4.74 9.81 1.82
N LEU A 78 4.54 9.58 3.12
CA LEU A 78 3.91 10.56 4.01
C LEU A 78 4.93 11.60 4.51
N TRP A 79 6.22 11.26 4.53
CA TRP A 79 7.31 12.16 4.88
C TRP A 79 7.63 13.17 3.75
N ASN A 80 6.66 14.00 3.36
CA ASN A 80 6.76 14.99 2.28
C ASN A 80 7.31 16.37 2.74
N ARG A 81 7.96 16.42 3.90
CA ARG A 81 8.50 17.65 4.48
C ARG A 81 9.29 18.53 3.49
N PRO A 82 10.21 18.00 2.64
CA PRO A 82 10.93 18.84 1.68
C PRO A 82 10.04 19.39 0.55
N LEU A 83 9.02 18.66 0.10
CA LEU A 83 8.08 19.12 -0.92
C LEU A 83 7.15 20.21 -0.40
N LEU A 84 6.66 20.04 0.83
CA LEU A 84 5.82 21.03 1.52
C LEU A 84 6.56 22.35 1.76
N LEU A 85 7.85 22.29 2.12
CA LEU A 85 8.68 23.48 2.29
C LEU A 85 8.92 24.21 0.96
N LYS A 86 9.20 23.48 -0.13
CA LYS A 86 9.34 24.09 -1.47
C LYS A 86 8.04 24.74 -1.92
N TYR A 87 6.90 24.08 -1.74
CA TYR A 87 5.58 24.64 -2.06
C TYR A 87 5.31 25.93 -1.27
N LYS A 88 5.55 25.91 0.04
CA LYS A 88 5.35 27.07 0.92
C LYS A 88 6.25 28.24 0.52
N ASN A 89 7.53 28.00 0.26
CA ASN A 89 8.47 29.05 -0.12
C ASN A 89 8.08 29.75 -1.44
N ILE A 90 7.57 29.01 -2.43
CA ILE A 90 7.15 29.61 -3.71
C ILE A 90 5.81 30.35 -3.54
N THR A 91 4.89 29.80 -2.75
CA THR A 91 3.58 30.41 -2.51
C THR A 91 3.69 31.70 -1.69
N ASP A 92 4.51 31.70 -0.62
CA ASP A 92 4.71 32.86 0.26
C ASP A 92 5.56 33.97 -0.39
N SER A 93 6.39 33.63 -1.38
CA SER A 93 7.24 34.59 -2.11
C SER A 93 6.55 35.23 -3.32
N SER A 94 5.34 34.81 -3.68
CA SER A 94 4.62 35.29 -4.86
C SER A 94 3.81 36.56 -4.56
N SER A 95 4.28 37.70 -5.05
CA SER A 95 3.72 39.04 -4.81
C SER A 95 2.49 39.39 -5.68
N GLY A 96 1.69 38.39 -6.07
CA GLY A 96 0.40 38.61 -6.75
C GLY A 96 0.45 38.70 -8.28
N ILE A 97 1.62 38.64 -8.92
CA ILE A 97 1.76 38.48 -10.38
C ILE A 97 2.51 37.18 -10.66
N VAL A 98 1.77 36.08 -10.81
CA VAL A 98 2.33 34.75 -11.05
C VAL A 98 2.63 34.60 -12.55
N ASN A 99 3.91 34.48 -12.92
CA ASN A 99 4.27 34.13 -14.30
C ASN A 99 3.88 32.66 -14.60
N LYS A 100 3.54 32.33 -15.84
CA LYS A 100 3.04 30.99 -16.24
C LYS A 100 3.99 29.85 -15.86
N SER A 101 5.30 30.11 -15.83
CA SER A 101 6.32 29.14 -15.38
C SER A 101 6.27 28.86 -13.88
N GLU A 102 6.03 29.88 -13.06
CA GLU A 102 5.87 29.72 -11.61
C GLU A 102 4.55 29.03 -11.27
N TYR A 103 3.48 29.36 -11.99
CA TYR A 103 2.21 28.67 -11.84
C TYR A 103 2.35 27.16 -12.13
N ASN A 104 3.00 26.80 -13.23
CA ASN A 104 3.22 25.39 -13.59
C ASN A 104 4.11 24.65 -12.57
N SER A 105 5.11 25.32 -11.99
CA SER A 105 5.98 24.70 -10.99
C SER A 105 5.24 24.45 -9.67
N VAL A 106 4.41 25.40 -9.23
CA VAL A 106 3.55 25.27 -8.05
C VAL A 106 2.51 24.16 -8.24
N GLU A 107 1.84 24.11 -9.40
CA GLU A 107 0.83 23.08 -9.68
C GLU A 107 1.47 21.69 -9.75
N SER A 108 2.65 21.56 -10.37
CA SER A 108 3.38 20.28 -10.39
C SER A 108 3.79 19.81 -8.98
N LEU A 109 4.18 20.73 -8.10
CA LEU A 109 4.50 20.43 -6.70
C LEU A 109 3.25 19.99 -5.93
N ARG A 110 2.12 20.67 -6.15
CA ARG A 110 0.83 20.32 -5.55
C ARG A 110 0.38 18.92 -5.96
N ILE A 111 0.41 18.61 -7.26
CA ILE A 111 0.08 17.28 -7.80
C ILE A 111 1.00 16.22 -7.20
N ASN A 112 2.31 16.47 -7.15
CA ASN A 112 3.27 15.54 -6.57
C ASN A 112 3.03 15.28 -5.07
N ILE A 113 2.64 16.30 -4.31
CA ILE A 113 2.26 16.15 -2.89
C ILE A 113 0.98 15.31 -2.75
N GLU A 114 -0.02 15.53 -3.60
CA GLU A 114 -1.27 14.74 -3.59
C GLU A 114 -1.01 13.28 -3.95
N ILE A 115 -0.21 13.01 -4.99
CA ILE A 115 0.22 11.66 -5.38
C ILE A 115 0.97 10.99 -4.22
N ALA A 116 1.93 11.68 -3.59
CA ALA A 116 2.69 11.13 -2.48
C ALA A 116 1.79 10.82 -1.27
N LYS A 117 0.87 11.72 -0.91
CA LYS A 117 -0.12 11.45 0.15
C LYS A 117 -0.97 10.23 -0.16
N TYR A 118 -1.50 10.13 -1.38
CA TYR A 118 -2.30 8.98 -1.81
C TYR A 118 -1.52 7.67 -1.68
N LYS A 119 -0.30 7.61 -2.25
CA LYS A 119 0.58 6.45 -2.16
C LYS A 119 0.85 6.08 -0.69
N GLY A 120 1.07 7.08 0.15
CA GLY A 120 1.30 6.91 1.58
C GLY A 120 0.13 6.26 2.31
N ILE A 121 -1.07 6.81 2.12
CA ILE A 121 -2.30 6.30 2.77
C ILE A 121 -2.63 4.89 2.30
N ILE A 122 -2.61 4.64 0.98
CA ILE A 122 -2.94 3.31 0.46
C ILE A 122 -1.91 2.28 0.91
N SER A 123 -0.61 2.61 0.89
CA SER A 123 0.43 1.69 1.39
C SER A 123 0.22 1.35 2.86
N LEU A 124 -0.23 2.32 3.68
CA LEU A 124 -0.55 2.06 5.08
C LEU A 124 -1.73 1.08 5.22
N ILE A 125 -2.80 1.29 4.45
CA ILE A 125 -3.97 0.39 4.43
C ILE A 125 -3.54 -1.02 4.03
N VAL A 126 -2.74 -1.16 2.97
CA VAL A 126 -2.23 -2.45 2.51
C VAL A 126 -1.40 -3.13 3.61
N ALA A 127 -0.50 -2.41 4.26
CA ALA A 127 0.31 -2.96 5.35
C ALA A 127 -0.55 -3.51 6.50
N ILE A 128 -1.60 -2.77 6.88
CA ILE A 128 -2.56 -3.21 7.91
C ILE A 128 -3.30 -4.46 7.46
N VAL A 129 -3.84 -4.48 6.24
CA VAL A 129 -4.57 -5.63 5.69
C VAL A 129 -3.71 -6.89 5.70
N LEU A 130 -2.47 -6.81 5.19
CA LEU A 130 -1.56 -7.96 5.18
C LEU A 130 -1.26 -8.46 6.60
N THR A 131 -1.06 -7.55 7.54
CA THR A 131 -0.83 -7.89 8.97
C THR A 131 -2.05 -8.59 9.57
N VAL A 132 -3.25 -8.09 9.31
CA VAL A 132 -4.50 -8.70 9.80
C VAL A 132 -4.69 -10.11 9.24
N LEU A 133 -4.47 -10.30 7.92
CA LEU A 133 -4.59 -11.62 7.29
C LEU A 133 -3.63 -12.64 7.90
N MET A 134 -2.38 -12.24 8.15
CA MET A 134 -1.37 -13.07 8.82
C MET A 134 -1.83 -13.50 10.22
N THR A 135 -2.29 -12.54 11.04
CA THR A 135 -2.76 -12.81 12.40
C THR A 135 -3.97 -13.74 12.42
N LEU A 136 -4.96 -13.50 11.55
CA LEU A 136 -6.18 -14.30 11.49
C LEU A 136 -5.90 -15.76 11.12
N LYS A 137 -4.94 -16.02 10.22
CA LYS A 137 -4.62 -17.38 9.77
C LYS A 137 -3.70 -18.13 10.75
N SER A 138 -2.81 -17.42 11.47
CA SER A 138 -1.83 -18.05 12.37
C SER A 138 -2.39 -18.40 13.76
N THR A 139 -3.36 -17.62 14.25
CA THR A 139 -3.95 -17.81 15.60
C THR A 139 -4.57 -19.21 15.81
N PRO A 140 -5.35 -19.76 14.85
CA PRO A 140 -5.91 -21.10 14.99
C PRO A 140 -4.85 -22.21 15.02
N GLN A 141 -3.76 -22.10 14.26
CA GLN A 141 -2.71 -23.12 14.22
C GLN A 141 -1.93 -23.20 15.54
N ILE A 142 -1.54 -22.06 16.11
CA ILE A 142 -0.85 -22.03 17.42
C ILE A 142 -1.73 -22.66 18.49
N THR A 143 -3.05 -22.42 18.43
CA THR A 143 -4.02 -23.01 19.36
C THR A 143 -4.16 -24.53 19.17
N ALA A 144 -4.07 -25.03 17.94
CA ALA A 144 -4.13 -26.47 17.65
C ALA A 144 -2.86 -27.20 18.13
N GLU A 145 -1.67 -26.67 17.77
CA GLU A 145 -0.39 -27.27 18.15
C GLU A 145 -0.19 -27.27 19.69
N THR A 146 -0.60 -26.20 20.37
CA THR A 146 -0.53 -26.16 21.85
C THR A 146 -1.49 -27.14 22.51
N ARG A 147 -2.64 -27.44 21.90
CA ARG A 147 -3.58 -28.45 22.40
C ARG A 147 -3.01 -29.86 22.28
N ASP A 148 -2.36 -30.16 21.17
CA ASP A 148 -1.75 -31.47 20.91
C ASP A 148 -0.52 -31.74 21.79
N LEU A 149 0.13 -30.71 22.33
CA LEU A 149 1.26 -30.84 23.28
C LEU A 149 0.81 -31.07 24.74
N ILE A 150 -0.47 -30.87 25.05
CA ILE A 150 -1.02 -30.97 26.42
C ILE A 150 -1.74 -32.32 26.65
N ILE A 151 -2.02 -33.08 25.58
CA ILE A 151 -2.69 -34.40 25.61
C ILE A 151 -1.65 -35.51 25.45
#